data_AF-A0A1D2QAE9-F1
#
_entry.id   AF-A0A1D2QAE9-F1
#
_cell.length_a   1.000
_cell.length_b   1.000
_cell.length_c   1.000
_cell.angle_alpha   90.00
_cell.angle_beta   90.00
_cell.angle_gamma   90.00
#
_symmetry.space_group_name_H-M   'P 1'
#
loop_
_entity.id
_entity.type
_entity.pdbx_description
1 polymer ?
#
loop_
_entity_poly.entity_id
_entity_poly.type
_entity_poly.pdbx_seq_one_letter_code
_entity_poly.pdbx_strand_id
1 'polypeptide(L)'
;MSQTSQITTGWDEYRRALRPTDQAVFDRLFEYAQLHTDPSTVHKLLFAETPILISMLLEQQLQIDDLEDRLDHVDDDLNGQG
;
A
#
# COMPACT_ATOMS: atom_id res chain seq x y z
N MET A 1 14.21 3.08 -23.12
CA MET A 1 13.91 2.10 -22.05
C MET A 1 13.57 2.91 -20.82
N SER A 2 12.28 3.00 -20.49
CA SER A 2 11.77 3.97 -19.52
C SER A 2 12.13 3.57 -18.09
N GLN A 3 12.43 4.57 -17.25
CA GLN A 3 12.92 4.43 -15.87
C GLN A 3 11.97 3.61 -14.97
N THR A 4 10.67 3.58 -15.30
CA THR A 4 9.65 2.74 -14.65
C THR A 4 9.91 1.24 -14.77
N SER A 5 10.50 0.75 -15.86
CA SER A 5 10.74 -0.69 -16.05
C SER A 5 11.91 -1.26 -15.23
N GLN A 6 12.81 -0.42 -14.72
CA GLN A 6 13.93 -0.89 -13.88
C GLN A 6 13.53 -1.05 -12.41
N ILE A 7 12.57 -0.27 -11.93
CA ILE A 7 12.08 -0.34 -10.55
C ILE A 7 11.35 -1.68 -10.34
N THR A 8 10.52 -2.09 -11.31
CA THR A 8 9.76 -3.35 -11.23
C THR A 8 10.68 -4.59 -11.17
N THR A 9 11.87 -4.54 -11.78
CA THR A 9 12.76 -5.71 -11.84
C THR A 9 13.36 -6.07 -10.48
N GLY A 10 13.63 -5.08 -9.61
CA GLY A 10 14.16 -5.33 -8.26
C GLY A 10 13.11 -5.91 -7.31
N TRP A 11 11.85 -5.52 -7.46
CA TRP A 11 10.74 -6.01 -6.65
C TRP A 11 10.31 -7.44 -6.99
N ASP A 12 10.51 -7.88 -8.24
CA ASP A 12 10.21 -9.25 -8.66
C ASP A 12 11.05 -10.30 -7.91
N GLU A 13 12.34 -10.02 -7.69
CA GLU A 13 13.23 -10.92 -6.95
C GLU A 13 12.87 -10.96 -5.46
N TYR A 14 12.61 -9.78 -4.87
CA TYR A 14 12.12 -9.68 -3.50
C TYR A 14 10.81 -10.45 -3.31
N ARG A 15 9.83 -10.24 -4.19
CA ARG A 15 8.53 -10.93 -4.17
C ARG A 15 8.69 -12.44 -4.23
N ARG A 16 9.58 -12.97 -5.08
CA ARG A 16 9.81 -14.42 -5.19
C ARG A 16 10.38 -15.05 -3.92
N ALA A 17 11.09 -14.27 -3.10
CA ALA A 17 11.63 -14.73 -1.83
C ALA A 17 10.58 -14.77 -0.69
N LEU A 18 9.42 -14.11 -0.87
CA LEU A 18 8.34 -14.10 0.12
C LEU A 18 7.58 -15.43 0.16
N ARG A 19 6.97 -15.72 1.32
CA ARG A 19 6.01 -16.84 1.44
C ARG A 19 4.79 -16.58 0.54
N PRO A 20 4.08 -17.61 0.06
CA PRO A 20 2.92 -17.42 -0.81
C PRO A 20 1.84 -16.48 -0.24
N THR A 21 1.60 -16.53 1.07
CA THR A 21 0.66 -15.62 1.75
C THR A 21 1.14 -14.16 1.70
N ASP A 22 2.44 -13.96 1.93
CA ASP A 22 3.04 -12.62 1.93
C ASP A 22 3.14 -12.05 0.51
N GLN A 23 3.29 -12.90 -0.51
CA GLN A 23 3.22 -12.48 -1.92
C GLN A 23 1.87 -11.86 -2.28
N ALA A 24 0.76 -12.44 -1.81
CA ALA A 24 -0.57 -11.92 -2.07
C ALA A 24 -0.79 -10.55 -1.39
N VAL A 25 -0.26 -10.36 -0.18
CA VAL A 25 -0.27 -9.06 0.51
C VAL A 25 0.59 -8.04 -0.23
N PHE A 26 1.78 -8.45 -0.67
CA PHE A 26 2.70 -7.62 -1.43
C PHE A 26 2.08 -7.14 -2.75
N ASP A 27 1.39 -8.00 -3.48
CA ASP A 27 0.71 -7.64 -4.74
C ASP A 27 -0.33 -6.55 -4.51
N ARG A 28 -1.16 -6.71 -3.48
CA ARG A 28 -2.18 -5.71 -3.12
C ARG A 28 -1.56 -4.35 -2.75
N LEU A 29 -0.42 -4.35 -2.05
CA LEU A 29 0.29 -3.11 -1.75
C LEU A 29 0.81 -2.42 -3.02
N PHE A 30 1.30 -3.20 -3.99
CA PHE A 30 1.77 -2.64 -5.26
C PHE A 30 0.65 -2.04 -6.11
N GLU A 31 -0.58 -2.53 -6.01
CA GLU A 31 -1.76 -1.90 -6.63
C GLU A 31 -2.00 -0.49 -6.06
N TYR A 32 -1.89 -0.31 -4.74
CA TYR A 32 -2.03 0.99 -4.08
C TYR A 32 -0.99 2.02 -4.53
N ALA A 33 0.26 1.59 -4.70
CA ALA A 33 1.30 2.49 -5.18
C ALA A 33 1.06 3.03 -6.59
N GLN A 34 0.43 2.24 -7.47
CA GLN A 34 0.14 2.68 -8.84
C GLN A 34 -0.93 3.77 -8.91
N LEU A 35 -1.86 3.81 -7.95
CA LEU A 35 -2.93 4.82 -7.89
C LEU A 35 -2.42 6.24 -7.60
N HIS A 36 -1.28 6.34 -6.92
CA HIS A 36 -0.76 7.61 -6.39
C HIS A 36 0.49 8.14 -7.10
N THR A 37 1.09 7.34 -7.99
CA THR A 37 2.31 7.74 -8.69
C THR A 37 1.95 8.37 -10.04
N ASP A 38 1.62 9.67 -10.06
CA ASP A 38 1.62 10.42 -11.33
C ASP A 38 3.09 10.65 -11.75
N PRO A 39 3.54 10.11 -12.91
CA PRO A 39 4.93 10.24 -13.35
C PRO A 39 5.40 11.70 -13.50
N SER A 40 4.47 12.64 -13.63
CA SER A 40 4.75 14.06 -13.80
C SER A 40 5.04 14.82 -12.48
N THR A 41 4.63 14.29 -11.33
CA THR A 41 4.77 14.95 -10.01
C THR A 41 5.95 14.44 -9.19
N VAL A 42 6.51 13.28 -9.53
CA VAL A 42 7.68 12.70 -8.85
C VAL A 42 8.97 13.33 -9.37
N HIS A 43 9.12 14.64 -9.22
CA HIS A 43 10.38 15.32 -9.52
C HIS A 43 11.22 15.44 -8.24
N LYS A 44 12.35 14.71 -8.22
CA LYS A 44 13.43 14.74 -7.20
C LYS A 44 13.18 14.04 -5.86
N LEU A 45 12.69 12.80 -5.84
CA LEU A 45 13.05 11.94 -4.71
C LEU A 45 14.40 11.26 -4.98
N LEU A 46 15.25 11.19 -3.95
CA LEU A 46 16.57 10.57 -4.01
C LEU A 46 16.50 9.08 -4.40
N PHE A 47 15.34 8.47 -4.18
CA PHE A 47 15.02 7.08 -4.49
C PHE A 47 13.65 7.02 -5.15
N ALA A 48 13.56 6.27 -6.25
CA ALA A 48 12.33 6.20 -7.05
C ALA A 48 11.23 5.37 -6.37
N GLU A 49 11.61 4.55 -5.38
CA GLU A 49 10.73 3.73 -4.54
C GLU A 49 10.06 4.50 -3.41
N THR A 50 10.56 5.67 -3.01
CA THR A 50 9.97 6.39 -1.87
C THR A 50 8.50 6.78 -2.10
N PRO A 51 8.09 7.32 -3.26
CA PRO A 51 6.66 7.59 -3.52
C PRO A 51 5.82 6.31 -3.46
N ILE A 52 6.31 5.21 -4.04
CA ILE A 52 5.64 3.89 -4.03
C ILE A 52 5.36 3.45 -2.59
N LEU A 53 6.39 3.52 -1.72
CA LEU A 53 6.27 3.13 -0.32
C LEU A 53 5.34 4.07 0.48
N ILE A 54 5.40 5.38 0.24
CA ILE A 54 4.52 6.34 0.90
C ILE A 54 3.06 6.09 0.51
N SER A 55 2.78 5.82 -0.76
CA SER A 55 1.44 5.51 -1.24
C SER A 55 0.88 4.22 -0.65
N MET A 56 1.72 3.18 -0.51
CA MET A 56 1.34 1.95 0.20
C MET A 56 0.96 2.25 1.65
N LEU A 57 1.78 3.03 2.36
CA LEU A 57 1.55 3.37 3.77
C LEU A 57 0.28 4.20 3.96
N LEU A 58 0.00 5.15 3.06
CA LEU A 58 -1.21 5.97 3.11
C LEU A 58 -2.47 5.12 2.96
N GLU A 59 -2.52 4.22 1.97
CA GLU A 59 -3.67 3.33 1.77
C GLU A 59 -3.84 2.33 2.92
N GLN A 60 -2.74 1.87 3.51
CA GLN A 60 -2.81 1.05 4.72
C GLN A 60 -3.37 1.81 5.90
N GLN A 61 -2.97 3.08 6.12
CA GLN A 61 -3.51 3.89 7.20
C GLN A 61 -5.01 4.12 7.01
N LEU A 62 -5.46 4.45 5.79
CA LEU A 62 -6.89 4.63 5.49
C LEU A 62 -7.72 3.37 5.76
N GLN A 63 -7.17 2.19 5.47
CA GLN A 63 -7.85 0.93 5.77
C GLN A 63 -7.91 0.63 7.27
N ILE A 64 -6.87 1.00 8.02
CA ILE A 64 -6.87 0.86 9.48
C ILE A 64 -7.92 1.80 10.06
N ASP A 65 -7.94 3.07 9.65
CA ASP A 65 -8.90 4.06 10.11
C ASP A 65 -10.35 3.59 9.83
N ASP A 66 -10.66 3.05 8.64
CA ASP A 66 -11.99 2.48 8.32
C ASP A 66 -12.35 1.30 9.23
N LEU A 67 -11.38 0.43 9.53
CA LEU A 67 -11.61 -0.72 10.41
C LEU A 67 -11.82 -0.30 11.87
N GLU A 68 -11.09 0.71 12.34
CA GLU A 68 -11.25 1.30 13.67
C GLU A 68 -12.64 1.95 13.79
N ASP A 69 -13.04 2.78 12.82
CA ASP A 69 -14.36 3.42 12.79
C ASP A 69 -15.49 2.38 12.81
N ARG A 70 -15.34 1.28 12.07
CA ARG A 70 -16.33 0.20 12.04
C ARG A 70 -16.37 -0.59 13.34
N LEU A 71 -15.23 -0.76 14.01
CA LEU A 71 -15.17 -1.44 15.31
C LEU A 71 -15.86 -0.59 16.38
N ASP A 72 -15.58 0.71 16.41
CA ASP A 72 -16.23 1.66 17.32
C ASP A 72 -17.76 1.66 17.12
N HIS A 73 -18.22 1.63 15.86
CA HIS A 73 -19.65 1.57 15.58
C HIS A 73 -20.31 0.27 16.09
N VAL A 74 -19.63 -0.87 15.93
CA VAL A 74 -20.12 -2.15 16.44
C VAL A 74 -20.14 -2.16 17.97
N ASP A 75 -19.13 -1.60 18.62
CA ASP A 75 -19.06 -1.51 20.08
C ASP A 75 -20.16 -0.58 20.64
N ASP A 76 -20.42 0.55 19.99
CA ASP A 76 -21.52 1.47 20.34
C ASP A 76 -22.89 0.79 20.23
N ASP A 77 -23.12 0.04 19.13
CA ASP A 77 -24.36 -0.70 18.92
C ASP A 77 -24.58 -1.79 19.99
N LEU A 78 -23.52 -2.49 20.38
CA LEU A 78 -23.57 -3.51 21.44
C LEU A 78 -23.81 -2.89 22.82
N ASN A 79 -23.19 -1.75 23.11
CA ASN A 79 -23.33 -1.05 24.39
C ASN A 79 -24.66 -0.28 24.52
N GLY A 80 -25.25 0.16 23.41
CA GLY A 80 -26.55 0.83 23.37
C GLY A 80 -27.77 -0.11 23.45
N GLN A 81 -27.56 -1.43 23.33
CA GLN A 81 -28.60 -2.46 23.47
C GLN A 81 -28.75 -3.02 24.91
N GLY A 82 -28.00 -2.50 25.88
CA GLY A 82 -28.10 -2.84 27.32
C GLY A 82 -29.00 -1.91 28.11
#